data_AF-A0A662QQJ1-F1
#
_entry.id   AF-A0A662QQJ1-F1
#
_cell.length_a   1.000
_cell.length_b   1.000
_cell.length_c   1.000
_cell.angle_alpha   90.00
_cell.angle_beta   90.00
_cell.angle_gamma   90.00
#
_symmetry.space_group_name_H-M   'P 1'
#
loop_
_entity.id
_entity.type
_entity.pdbx_description
1 polymer ?
#
loop_
_entity_poly.entity_id
_entity_poly.type
_entity_poly.pdbx_seq_one_letter_code
_entity_poly.pdbx_strand_id
1 'polypeptide(L)'
;MSDMITFKYLRDIQKKERSSSGLCKLDDNFYGAVQEYVLRKKRIKDRGKDLSFREKKEIENIGPVVKSIYDTRETKIVNGAVKAARTGMKMENILLSEKRLFEDVRKKLVDGREVLESVLCPGNGGVAEVKGDEDVPDGFSKIRIVEDIPEFVGEDLKMYGPWKAEEIVLCPVSFSLMFVKAGKAEKVGED
;
A
#
# COMPACT_ATOMS: atom_id res chain seq x y z
N MET A 1 -5.10 -23.68 -21.36
CA MET A 1 -4.26 -24.89 -21.34
C MET A 1 -3.25 -24.70 -20.22
N SER A 2 -3.42 -25.41 -19.10
CA SER A 2 -2.47 -25.36 -17.98
C SER A 2 -1.17 -26.03 -18.39
N ASP A 3 -0.24 -25.25 -18.94
CA ASP A 3 1.14 -25.69 -19.04
C ASP A 3 1.61 -26.04 -17.63
N MET A 4 1.95 -27.31 -17.41
CA MET A 4 2.46 -27.77 -16.13
C MET A 4 3.65 -26.90 -15.72
N ILE A 5 3.48 -26.07 -14.69
CA ILE A 5 4.61 -25.35 -14.09
C ILE A 5 5.64 -26.38 -13.66
N THR A 6 6.87 -26.19 -14.16
CA THR A 6 8.04 -27.00 -13.82
C THR A 6 9.10 -26.12 -13.17
N PHE A 7 10.03 -26.74 -12.44
CA PHE A 7 11.14 -26.00 -11.83
C PHE A 7 11.99 -25.26 -12.87
N LYS A 8 12.20 -25.87 -14.04
CA LYS A 8 12.90 -25.24 -15.18
C LYS A 8 12.18 -23.98 -15.62
N TYR A 9 10.86 -24.03 -15.79
CA TYR A 9 10.04 -22.88 -16.16
C TYR A 9 10.16 -21.73 -15.14
N LEU A 10 10.11 -22.02 -13.84
CA LEU A 10 10.31 -20.99 -12.80
C LEU A 10 11.70 -20.35 -12.86
N ARG A 11 12.74 -21.13 -13.15
CA ARG A 11 14.10 -20.61 -13.34
C ARG A 11 14.21 -19.73 -14.58
N ASP A 12 13.52 -20.08 -15.66
CA ASP A 12 13.51 -19.30 -16.89
C ASP A 12 12.77 -17.98 -16.69
N ILE A 13 11.64 -17.98 -15.97
CA ILE A 13 10.96 -16.75 -15.56
C ILE A 13 11.88 -15.89 -14.68
N GLN A 14 12.50 -16.48 -13.66
CA GLN A 14 13.41 -15.75 -12.77
C GLN A 14 14.51 -15.04 -13.56
N LYS A 15 15.09 -15.69 -14.55
CA LYS A 15 16.10 -15.08 -15.43
C LYS A 15 15.52 -13.96 -16.27
N LYS A 16 14.39 -14.20 -16.94
CA LYS A 16 13.71 -13.20 -17.77
C LYS A 16 13.35 -11.96 -16.97
N GLU A 17 12.80 -12.15 -15.77
CA GLU A 17 12.41 -11.09 -14.86
C GLU A 17 13.62 -10.29 -14.36
N ARG A 18 14.80 -10.91 -14.18
CA ARG A 18 16.02 -10.16 -13.84
C ARG A 18 16.62 -9.40 -15.01
N SER A 19 16.53 -9.95 -16.22
CA SER A 19 17.14 -9.35 -17.41
C SER A 19 16.27 -8.27 -18.05
N SER A 20 14.94 -8.34 -17.89
CA SER A 20 14.03 -7.39 -18.51
C SER A 20 13.94 -6.08 -17.71
N SER A 21 13.88 -4.96 -18.43
CA SER A 21 13.64 -3.63 -17.82
C SER A 21 12.19 -3.45 -17.37
N GLY A 22 11.24 -4.13 -18.04
CA GLY A 22 9.81 -4.17 -17.70
C GLY A 22 9.37 -5.51 -17.09
N LEU A 23 8.11 -5.59 -16.68
CA LEU A 23 7.52 -6.83 -16.16
C LEU A 23 7.43 -7.88 -17.28
N CYS A 24 7.84 -9.10 -16.96
CA CYS A 24 7.64 -10.22 -17.86
C CYS A 24 6.15 -10.54 -17.99
N LYS A 25 5.70 -10.90 -19.20
CA LYS A 25 4.35 -11.39 -19.44
C LYS A 25 4.20 -12.76 -18.78
N LEU A 26 3.31 -12.82 -17.79
CA LEU A 26 2.93 -14.03 -17.09
C LEU A 26 1.43 -14.28 -17.29
N ASP A 27 1.01 -15.52 -17.03
CA ASP A 27 -0.40 -15.86 -16.98
C ASP A 27 -1.06 -15.27 -15.73
N ASP A 28 -2.31 -14.84 -15.82
CA ASP A 28 -3.03 -14.23 -14.70
C ASP A 28 -3.17 -15.19 -13.51
N ASN A 29 -3.22 -16.50 -13.76
CA ASN A 29 -3.28 -17.54 -12.73
C ASN A 29 -1.89 -18.12 -12.38
N PHE A 30 -0.80 -17.40 -12.67
CA PHE A 30 0.56 -17.87 -12.39
C PHE A 30 0.73 -18.33 -10.92
N TYR A 31 0.27 -17.52 -9.96
CA TYR A 31 0.40 -17.87 -8.53
C TYR A 31 -0.43 -19.10 -8.14
N GLY A 32 -1.62 -19.27 -8.72
CA GLY A 32 -2.45 -20.47 -8.50
C GLY A 32 -1.76 -21.73 -9.02
N ALA A 33 -1.20 -21.67 -10.23
CA ALA A 33 -0.44 -22.77 -10.80
C ALA A 33 0.85 -23.08 -10.00
N VAL A 34 1.51 -22.06 -9.44
CA VAL A 34 2.67 -22.26 -8.54
C VAL A 34 2.25 -22.94 -7.24
N GLN A 35 1.11 -22.56 -6.67
CA GLN A 35 0.57 -23.18 -5.46
C GLN A 35 0.30 -24.67 -5.69
N GLU A 36 -0.40 -25.03 -6.76
CA GLU A 36 -0.63 -26.43 -7.14
C GLU A 36 0.68 -27.20 -7.32
N TYR A 37 1.67 -26.58 -7.95
CA TYR A 37 2.98 -27.17 -8.16
C TYR A 37 3.70 -27.47 -6.84
N VAL A 38 3.70 -26.50 -5.91
CA VAL A 38 4.31 -26.65 -4.57
C VAL A 38 3.60 -27.74 -3.78
N LEU A 39 2.27 -27.78 -3.79
CA LEU A 39 1.48 -28.82 -3.11
C LEU A 39 1.78 -30.21 -3.66
N ARG A 40 1.85 -30.36 -4.99
CA ARG A 40 2.23 -31.62 -5.64
C ARG A 40 3.61 -32.10 -5.19
N LYS A 41 4.60 -31.19 -5.13
CA LYS A 41 5.97 -31.53 -4.71
C LYS A 41 6.07 -31.85 -3.21
N LYS A 42 5.33 -31.16 -2.34
CA LYS A 42 5.24 -31.50 -0.91
C LYS A 42 4.70 -32.91 -0.69
N ARG A 43 3.59 -33.28 -1.34
CA ARG A 43 3.04 -34.65 -1.27
C ARG A 43 4.00 -35.75 -1.72
N ILE A 44 4.94 -35.43 -2.61
CA ILE A 44 5.96 -36.39 -3.05
C ILE A 44 7.06 -36.53 -2.00
N LYS A 45 7.44 -35.41 -1.35
CA LYS A 45 8.38 -35.41 -0.22
C LYS A 45 7.83 -36.20 0.97
N ASP A 46 6.56 -36.00 1.32
CA ASP A 46 5.93 -36.62 2.49
C ASP A 46 5.68 -38.12 2.32
N ARG A 47 5.53 -38.59 1.07
CA ARG A 47 5.37 -40.02 0.74
C ARG A 47 6.66 -40.84 0.86
N GLY A 48 7.78 -40.24 1.26
CA GLY A 48 9.01 -40.96 1.58
C GLY A 48 9.61 -41.73 0.40
N LYS A 49 9.31 -41.36 -0.85
CA LYS A 49 9.97 -41.96 -2.01
C LYS A 49 11.47 -41.64 -1.98
N ASP A 50 12.29 -42.57 -2.44
CA ASP A 50 13.72 -42.36 -2.72
C ASP A 50 13.89 -41.32 -3.84
N LEU A 51 13.73 -40.05 -3.46
CA LEU A 51 14.00 -38.92 -4.31
C LEU A 51 15.50 -38.77 -4.48
N SER A 52 15.93 -38.59 -5.72
CA SER A 52 17.32 -38.25 -6.01
C SER A 52 17.71 -36.99 -5.24
N PHE A 53 18.99 -36.89 -4.84
CA PHE A 53 19.54 -35.69 -4.20
C PHE A 53 19.20 -34.41 -4.99
N ARG A 54 19.21 -34.50 -6.32
CA ARG A 54 18.83 -33.40 -7.22
C ARG A 54 17.38 -32.98 -7.03
N GLU A 55 16.45 -33.91 -6.94
CA GLU A 55 15.02 -33.62 -6.79
C GLU A 55 14.70 -33.02 -5.43
N LYS A 56 15.35 -33.49 -4.36
CA LYS A 56 15.23 -32.88 -3.02
C LYS A 56 15.66 -31.42 -3.05
N LYS A 57 16.81 -31.15 -3.66
CA LYS A 57 17.34 -29.79 -3.82
C LYS A 57 16.45 -28.91 -4.71
N GLU A 58 15.83 -29.46 -5.75
CA GLU A 58 14.85 -28.72 -6.54
C GLU A 58 13.64 -28.32 -5.69
N ILE A 59 13.09 -29.23 -4.88
CA ILE A 59 11.93 -28.95 -4.01
C ILE A 59 12.25 -27.84 -3.00
N GLU A 60 13.43 -27.89 -2.37
CA GLU A 60 13.89 -26.88 -1.42
C GLU A 60 14.09 -25.51 -2.08
N ASN A 61 14.54 -25.47 -3.33
CA ASN A 61 14.79 -24.23 -4.05
C ASN A 61 13.56 -23.59 -4.69
N ILE A 62 12.41 -24.28 -4.75
CA ILE A 62 11.18 -23.69 -5.33
C ILE A 62 10.80 -22.42 -4.56
N GLY A 63 10.77 -22.48 -3.23
CA GLY A 63 10.39 -21.33 -2.38
C GLY A 63 11.27 -20.10 -2.64
N PRO A 64 12.60 -20.21 -2.49
CA PRO A 64 13.53 -19.10 -2.79
C PRO A 64 13.42 -18.55 -4.22
N VAL A 65 13.18 -19.41 -5.22
CA VAL A 65 13.02 -18.96 -6.61
C VAL A 65 11.73 -18.17 -6.79
N VAL A 66 10.60 -18.67 -6.27
CA VAL A 66 9.30 -17.97 -6.34
C VAL A 66 9.36 -16.63 -5.60
N LYS A 67 9.95 -16.61 -4.40
CA LYS A 67 10.15 -15.37 -3.65
C LYS A 67 10.99 -14.36 -4.44
N SER A 68 12.11 -14.80 -5.02
CA SER A 68 12.93 -13.92 -5.85
C SER A 68 12.20 -13.36 -7.07
N ILE A 69 11.25 -14.10 -7.67
CA ILE A 69 10.41 -13.60 -8.76
C ILE A 69 9.50 -12.49 -8.23
N TYR A 70 8.82 -12.75 -7.11
CA TYR A 70 7.95 -11.78 -6.46
C TYR A 70 8.70 -10.48 -6.12
N ASP A 71 9.82 -10.56 -5.40
CA ASP A 71 10.59 -9.40 -4.96
C ASP A 71 11.06 -8.54 -6.15
N THR A 72 11.46 -9.19 -7.25
CA THR A 72 11.91 -8.50 -8.48
C THR A 72 10.74 -7.80 -9.16
N ARG A 73 9.58 -8.45 -9.23
CA ARG A 73 8.35 -7.87 -9.81
C ARG A 73 7.84 -6.71 -8.97
N GLU A 74 7.79 -6.87 -7.65
CA GLU A 74 7.39 -5.82 -6.70
C GLU A 74 8.24 -4.56 -6.86
N THR A 75 9.56 -4.72 -6.92
CA THR A 75 10.50 -3.60 -7.15
C THR A 75 10.20 -2.88 -8.47
N LYS A 76 9.88 -3.63 -9.54
CA LYS A 76 9.53 -3.04 -10.85
C LYS A 76 8.18 -2.36 -10.86
N ILE A 77 7.19 -2.92 -10.15
CA ILE A 77 5.86 -2.34 -10.00
C ILE A 77 5.97 -0.98 -9.32
N VAL A 78 6.70 -0.89 -8.20
CA VAL A 78 6.92 0.38 -7.49
C VAL A 78 7.67 1.38 -8.38
N ASN A 79 8.77 0.96 -9.00
CA ASN A 79 9.55 1.84 -9.87
C ASN A 79 8.77 2.36 -11.07
N GLY A 80 7.93 1.51 -11.67
CA GLY A 80 7.09 1.97 -12.75
C GLY A 80 5.84 2.71 -12.29
N ALA A 81 5.36 2.54 -11.05
CA ALA A 81 4.35 3.43 -10.45
C ALA A 81 4.90 4.85 -10.30
N VAL A 82 6.17 5.00 -9.89
CA VAL A 82 6.86 6.30 -9.87
C VAL A 82 6.94 6.92 -11.27
N LYS A 83 7.22 6.12 -12.30
CA LYS A 83 7.23 6.62 -13.69
C LYS A 83 5.82 6.99 -14.17
N ALA A 84 4.84 6.14 -13.90
CA ALA A 84 3.45 6.37 -14.26
C ALA A 84 2.88 7.63 -13.59
N ALA A 85 3.22 7.88 -12.32
CA ALA A 85 2.84 9.11 -11.61
C ALA A 85 3.50 10.37 -12.20
N ARG A 86 4.64 10.24 -12.89
CA ARG A 86 5.34 11.36 -13.56
C ARG A 86 4.81 11.65 -14.96
N THR A 87 4.60 10.62 -15.77
CA THR A 87 4.35 10.77 -17.21
C THR A 87 2.95 10.34 -17.65
N GLY A 88 2.14 9.80 -16.74
CA GLY A 88 0.83 9.23 -17.05
C GLY A 88 0.89 7.91 -17.84
N MET A 89 2.09 7.36 -18.09
CA MET A 89 2.25 6.12 -18.84
C MET A 89 1.65 4.93 -18.09
N LYS A 90 0.91 4.09 -18.80
CA LYS A 90 0.38 2.83 -18.26
C LYS A 90 1.47 1.77 -18.26
N MET A 91 1.51 0.98 -17.20
CA MET A 91 2.39 -0.18 -17.11
C MET A 91 1.69 -1.41 -17.70
N GLU A 92 2.43 -2.19 -18.48
CA GLU A 92 1.96 -3.43 -19.10
C GLU A 92 2.38 -4.66 -18.27
N ASN A 93 1.71 -5.80 -18.46
CA ASN A 93 2.02 -7.09 -17.83
C ASN A 93 1.91 -7.12 -16.28
N ILE A 94 1.08 -6.25 -15.70
CA ILE A 94 0.69 -6.32 -14.29
C ILE A 94 -0.35 -7.41 -14.11
N LEU A 95 -0.13 -8.32 -13.15
CA LEU A 95 -1.12 -9.35 -12.81
C LEU A 95 -2.32 -8.75 -12.08
N LEU A 96 -3.48 -9.40 -12.18
CA LEU A 96 -4.68 -8.99 -11.46
C LEU A 96 -4.44 -8.82 -9.94
N SER A 97 -3.67 -9.72 -9.33
CA SER A 97 -3.29 -9.64 -7.91
C SER A 97 -2.40 -8.44 -7.58
N GLU A 98 -1.64 -7.93 -8.56
CA GLU A 98 -0.67 -6.84 -8.40
C GLU A 98 -1.27 -5.47 -8.72
N LYS A 99 -2.39 -5.42 -9.45
CA LYS A 99 -3.03 -4.16 -9.90
C LYS A 99 -3.39 -3.25 -8.74
N ARG A 100 -3.98 -3.81 -7.67
CA ARG A 100 -4.37 -3.04 -6.49
C ARG A 100 -3.17 -2.32 -5.87
N LEU A 101 -2.07 -3.05 -5.65
CA LEU A 101 -0.83 -2.47 -5.11
C LEU A 101 -0.29 -1.34 -6.01
N PHE A 102 -0.29 -1.55 -7.32
CA PHE A 102 0.14 -0.52 -8.27
C PHE A 102 -0.70 0.75 -8.19
N GLU A 103 -2.03 0.61 -8.12
CA GLU A 103 -2.96 1.74 -8.05
C GLU A 103 -2.82 2.52 -6.74
N ASP A 104 -2.74 1.81 -5.60
CA ASP A 104 -2.59 2.42 -4.28
C ASP A 104 -1.28 3.22 -4.17
N VAL A 105 -0.16 2.63 -4.61
CA VAL A 105 1.15 3.31 -4.64
C VAL A 105 1.11 4.50 -5.59
N ARG A 106 0.51 4.34 -6.78
CA ARG A 106 0.41 5.44 -7.75
C ARG A 106 -0.41 6.60 -7.18
N LYS A 107 -1.53 6.33 -6.51
CA LYS A 107 -2.39 7.36 -5.89
C LYS A 107 -1.58 8.18 -4.89
N LYS A 108 -0.93 7.54 -3.92
CA LYS A 108 -0.11 8.23 -2.90
C LYS A 108 1.06 9.02 -3.50
N LEU A 109 1.65 8.55 -4.60
CA LEU A 109 2.69 9.29 -5.33
C LEU A 109 2.17 10.52 -6.07
N VAL A 110 0.92 10.51 -6.53
CA VAL A 110 0.26 11.67 -7.15
C VAL A 110 -0.14 12.67 -6.08
N ASP A 111 -0.75 12.22 -4.98
CA ASP A 111 -1.12 13.06 -3.83
C ASP A 111 0.11 13.79 -3.28
N GLY A 112 1.24 13.09 -3.11
CA GLY A 112 2.49 13.71 -2.67
C GLY A 112 3.08 14.76 -3.62
N ARG A 113 2.67 14.78 -4.90
CA ARG A 113 3.10 15.81 -5.86
C ARG A 113 2.32 17.11 -5.73
N GLU A 114 1.15 17.11 -5.10
CA GLU A 114 0.37 18.32 -4.85
C GLU A 114 1.19 19.35 -4.03
N VAL A 115 2.06 18.85 -3.13
CA VAL A 115 3.04 19.67 -2.39
C VAL A 115 4.08 20.29 -3.32
N LEU A 116 4.52 19.59 -4.36
CA LEU A 116 5.47 20.15 -5.33
C LEU A 116 4.80 21.21 -6.21
N GLU A 117 3.57 20.95 -6.66
CA GLU A 117 2.81 21.88 -7.47
C GLU A 117 2.50 23.18 -6.72
N SER A 118 2.18 23.10 -5.42
CA SER A 118 1.96 24.29 -4.59
C SER A 118 3.23 25.14 -4.39
N VAL A 119 4.42 24.54 -4.48
CA VAL A 119 5.71 25.27 -4.43
C VAL A 119 6.11 25.84 -5.78
N LEU A 120 5.89 25.12 -6.89
CA LEU A 120 6.33 25.53 -8.23
C LEU A 120 5.40 26.54 -8.91
N CYS A 121 4.11 26.56 -8.55
CA CYS A 121 3.13 27.48 -9.12
C CYS A 121 2.47 28.38 -8.05
N PRO A 122 3.21 29.31 -7.42
CA PRO A 122 2.66 30.26 -6.46
C PRO A 122 1.87 31.35 -7.21
N GLY A 123 0.61 31.09 -7.56
CA GLY A 123 -0.18 32.07 -8.33
C GLY A 123 -1.63 31.71 -8.65
N ASN A 124 -2.01 30.43 -8.62
CA ASN A 124 -3.41 30.05 -8.55
C ASN A 124 -3.71 29.64 -7.10
N GLY A 125 -4.43 30.53 -6.39
CA GLY A 125 -4.75 30.43 -4.98
C GLY A 125 -5.18 29.02 -4.55
N GLY A 126 -4.53 28.57 -3.50
CA GLY A 126 -4.63 27.22 -2.96
C GLY A 126 -3.26 26.84 -2.42
N VAL A 127 -2.88 27.43 -1.28
CA VAL A 127 -2.10 26.64 -0.31
C VAL A 127 -2.83 25.31 -0.24
N ALA A 128 -2.21 24.25 -0.76
CA ALA A 128 -2.77 22.93 -0.66
C ALA A 128 -2.97 22.69 0.83
N GLU A 129 -4.23 22.78 1.26
CA GLU A 129 -4.65 22.11 2.47
C GLU A 129 -4.06 20.73 2.34
N VAL A 130 -3.14 20.41 3.25
CA VAL A 130 -2.66 19.06 3.40
C VAL A 130 -3.94 18.24 3.60
N LYS A 131 -4.40 17.56 2.54
CA LYS A 131 -5.44 16.53 2.60
C LYS A 131 -4.85 15.37 3.40
N GLY A 132 -4.65 15.62 4.69
CA GLY A 132 -4.46 14.65 5.74
C GLY A 132 -5.82 14.19 6.24
N ASP A 133 -6.72 13.88 5.33
CA ASP A 133 -7.89 13.05 5.59
C ASP A 133 -7.56 11.67 5.06
N GLU A 134 -6.88 10.86 5.89
CA GLU A 134 -6.90 9.40 5.83
C GLU A 134 -6.21 8.75 7.07
N ASP A 135 -6.02 9.47 8.18
CA ASP A 135 -5.48 8.92 9.45
C ASP A 135 -6.23 9.48 10.67
N VAL A 136 -7.55 9.66 10.57
CA VAL A 136 -8.38 9.90 11.75
C VAL A 136 -8.79 8.52 12.30
N PRO A 137 -8.32 8.11 13.50
CA PRO A 137 -8.75 6.85 14.10
C PRO A 137 -10.28 6.83 14.25
N ASP A 138 -10.89 5.66 14.04
CA ASP A 138 -12.34 5.48 14.21
C ASP A 138 -12.77 6.01 15.60
N GLY A 139 -13.71 6.96 15.62
CA GLY A 139 -14.16 7.66 16.84
C GLY A 139 -13.46 8.98 17.18
N PHE A 140 -12.52 9.47 16.38
CA PHE A 140 -11.92 10.81 16.52
C PHE A 140 -12.36 11.76 15.39
N SER A 141 -12.24 13.07 15.62
CA SER A 141 -12.53 14.12 14.64
C SER A 141 -11.57 15.29 14.83
N LYS A 142 -11.24 15.98 13.73
CA LYS A 142 -10.44 17.20 13.75
C LYS A 142 -11.36 18.42 13.86
N ILE A 143 -11.09 19.26 14.86
CA ILE A 143 -11.81 20.51 15.09
C ILE A 143 -10.83 21.67 15.18
N ARG A 144 -11.27 22.87 14.78
CA ARG A 144 -10.59 24.14 14.99
C ARG A 144 -11.20 24.83 16.21
N ILE A 145 -10.39 25.21 17.18
CA ILE A 145 -10.84 25.88 18.40
C ILE A 145 -11.10 27.35 18.12
N VAL A 146 -12.25 27.88 18.55
CA VAL A 146 -12.65 29.28 18.38
C VAL A 146 -12.34 30.10 19.63
N GLU A 147 -12.49 29.49 20.81
CA GLU A 147 -12.21 30.12 22.11
C GLU A 147 -11.27 29.24 22.93
N ASP A 148 -10.40 29.84 23.75
CA ASP A 148 -9.47 29.11 24.62
C ASP A 148 -10.19 28.06 25.51
N ILE A 149 -9.75 26.81 25.42
CA ILE A 149 -10.27 25.68 26.20
C ILE A 149 -9.21 25.29 27.23
N PRO A 150 -9.47 25.43 28.53
CA PRO A 150 -8.54 25.00 29.56
C PRO A 150 -8.38 23.47 29.58
N GLU A 151 -7.38 22.98 30.29
CA GLU A 151 -7.19 21.55 30.49
C GLU A 151 -8.42 20.93 31.21
N PHE A 152 -8.90 19.79 30.73
CA PHE A 152 -10.04 19.08 31.30
C PHE A 152 -9.85 17.56 31.24
N VAL A 153 -10.63 16.82 32.03
CA VAL A 153 -10.60 15.35 32.06
C VAL A 153 -11.78 14.79 31.26
N GLY A 154 -11.49 13.93 30.29
CA GLY A 154 -12.49 13.26 29.46
C GLY A 154 -13.18 12.08 30.15
N GLU A 155 -14.21 11.53 29.49
CA GLU A 155 -14.93 10.33 29.95
C GLU A 155 -14.02 9.09 30.10
N ASP A 156 -12.90 9.07 29.37
CA ASP A 156 -11.89 8.01 29.43
C ASP A 156 -10.82 8.23 30.52
N LEU A 157 -11.05 9.19 31.42
CA LEU A 157 -10.14 9.62 32.50
C LEU A 157 -8.79 10.18 32.00
N LYS A 158 -8.69 10.56 30.72
CA LYS A 158 -7.49 11.23 30.19
C LYS A 158 -7.64 12.74 30.24
N MET A 159 -6.51 13.42 30.40
CA MET A 159 -6.44 14.88 30.34
C MET A 159 -6.33 15.34 28.89
N TYR A 160 -7.09 16.36 28.54
CA TYR A 160 -7.15 17.02 27.23
C TYR A 160 -6.96 18.52 27.42
N GLY A 161 -6.40 19.19 26.41
CA GLY A 161 -6.04 20.61 26.52
C GLY A 161 -4.75 20.83 27.32
N PRO A 162 -4.42 22.09 27.65
CA PRO A 162 -5.13 23.31 27.25
C PRO A 162 -4.99 23.58 25.74
N TRP A 163 -6.08 24.03 25.10
CA TRP A 163 -6.10 24.40 23.68
C TRP A 163 -6.38 25.88 23.51
N LYS A 164 -5.69 26.52 22.57
CA LYS A 164 -5.85 27.95 22.28
C LYS A 164 -6.78 28.19 21.11
N ALA A 165 -7.37 29.39 21.05
CA ALA A 165 -8.09 29.85 19.87
C ALA A 165 -7.22 29.73 18.60
N GLU A 166 -7.87 29.36 17.49
CA GLU A 166 -7.29 29.02 16.18
C GLU A 166 -6.48 27.72 16.11
N GLU A 167 -6.35 26.96 17.19
CA GLU A 167 -5.64 25.68 17.20
C GLU A 167 -6.48 24.55 16.56
N ILE A 168 -5.86 23.71 15.73
CA ILE A 168 -6.50 22.52 15.15
C ILE A 168 -6.12 21.29 15.98
N VAL A 169 -7.10 20.63 16.57
CA VAL A 169 -6.90 19.52 17.51
C VAL A 169 -7.66 18.26 17.07
N LEU A 170 -7.05 17.10 17.32
CA LEU A 170 -7.67 15.80 17.14
C LEU A 170 -8.28 15.36 18.47
N CYS A 171 -9.60 15.19 18.53
CA CYS A 171 -10.29 14.78 19.75
C CYS A 171 -11.41 13.75 19.46
N PRO A 172 -11.86 12.96 20.45
CA PRO A 172 -13.01 12.09 20.31
C PRO A 172 -14.25 12.81 19.76
N VAL A 173 -15.06 12.11 18.98
CA VAL A 173 -16.28 12.66 18.35
C VAL A 173 -17.25 13.23 19.39
N SER A 174 -17.33 12.62 20.58
CA SER A 174 -18.14 13.12 21.71
C SER A 174 -17.78 14.55 22.08
N PHE A 175 -16.49 14.87 22.22
CA PHE A 175 -16.01 16.21 22.54
C PHE A 175 -16.17 17.16 21.37
N SER A 176 -15.89 16.70 20.14
CA SER A 176 -16.08 17.52 18.93
C SER A 176 -17.51 18.05 18.83
N LEU A 177 -18.51 17.18 19.05
CA LEU A 177 -19.92 17.56 19.02
C LEU A 177 -20.29 18.53 20.15
N MET A 178 -19.73 18.34 21.35
CA MET A 178 -19.96 19.22 22.48
C MET A 178 -19.43 20.62 22.22
N PHE A 179 -18.18 20.75 21.75
CA PHE A 179 -17.56 22.06 21.51
C PHE A 179 -18.15 22.79 20.30
N VAL A 180 -18.54 22.06 19.25
CA VAL A 180 -19.25 22.64 18.10
C VAL A 180 -20.64 23.15 18.51
N LYS A 181 -21.41 22.36 19.28
CA LYS A 181 -22.72 22.82 19.81
C LYS A 181 -22.60 24.03 20.73
N ALA A 182 -21.51 24.13 21.49
CA ALA A 182 -21.23 25.24 22.38
C ALA A 182 -20.69 26.49 21.64
N GLY A 183 -20.43 26.42 20.33
CA GLY A 183 -19.84 27.51 19.55
C GLY A 183 -18.36 27.75 19.84
N LYS A 184 -17.69 26.83 20.54
CA LYS A 184 -16.28 26.93 20.95
C LYS A 184 -15.31 26.29 19.96
N ALA A 185 -15.81 25.54 18.99
CA ALA A 185 -15.01 24.92 17.95
C ALA A 185 -15.80 24.78 16.64
N GLU A 186 -15.09 24.67 15.53
CA GLU A 186 -15.62 24.42 14.19
C GLU A 186 -15.06 23.11 13.64
N LYS A 187 -15.86 22.35 12.88
CA LYS A 187 -15.37 21.15 12.18
C LYS A 187 -14.46 21.54 11.02
N VAL A 188 -13.36 20.81 10.85
CA VAL A 188 -12.46 20.95 9.70
C VAL A 188 -12.64 19.71 8.82
N GLY A 189 -13.30 19.84 7.65
CA GLY A 189 -13.35 18.76 6.64
C GLY A 189 -14.72 18.14 6.29
N GLU A 190 -15.85 18.85 6.39
CA GLU A 190 -17.10 18.42 5.73
C GLU A 190 -17.70 19.59 4.92
N ASP A 191 -17.36 19.63 3.63
CA ASP A 191 -18.28 20.03 2.55
C ASP A 191 -18.28 18.89 1.50
#